data_AF-A0A7V5C5M8-F1
#
_entry.id   AF-A0A7V5C5M8-F1
#
_cell.length_a   1.000
_cell.length_b   1.000
_cell.length_c   1.000
_cell.angle_alpha   90.00
_cell.angle_beta   90.00
_cell.angle_gamma   90.00
#
_symmetry.space_group_name_H-M   'P 1'
#
loop_
_entity.id
_entity.type
_entity.pdbx_description
1 polymer ?
#
loop_
_entity_poly.entity_id
_entity_poly.type
_entity_poly.pdbx_seq_one_letter_code
_entity_poly.pdbx_strand_id
1 'polypeptide(L)'
;HISMALSGIRQAFDTDACVLEELLLSRAITLSSDEVRTLQVILTPLENKAFSFQIVSIREGEEESRADSWILHSSGKVRLLSTDAPLQTDNAEAVKARCADVISGPEFYAALQEVGYAWGPSFQWVRNVWRNENEALCCIEQPSQLPDDVRDYQLYPGLLDACFQVLGSFGKADTDESSEHEYSYMPFRMAKFEFYKRPEPGGRLWGHVRIEDSTGNSENHGISGNISFFDDLGQMIAEVTDFEFRKTSRETLMRGLRKESDEFYEIIWKPLRQAQGPLRQAQGKSEPGSWLIFADKKGFGERLADRLKVQGEHCVMVFPSQAYEVSDDAHYLINPAELRDFQRLLQECGMQDGSQFRGIIHLWGLDETQSSTVSLQSSLHLIQAMAQTRWSEYPRLWLITQGAQAIGPSSPPLQVHQSPLWGLGQVISLEHPELHCVRVDLDPSADRDNEIQSLFEEIRIPDEESQIAWREGVRYVARFVQSSELNVKSSTRLRPDSSYLITGGTGALGLMVASQLVKQGAKHLILMSRGGASAENAGAIAQMRETGADVLVLSADASNEKDVTQAFEKIKVSMPQLRGIIHAAGVLDDGVLIQQNWERFQKVMAPKAEGAWH
;
A
#
# COMPACT_ATOMS: atom_id res chain seq x y z
N HIS A 1 7.97 17.13 -22.52
CA HIS A 1 7.69 18.53 -22.14
C HIS A 1 8.07 19.51 -23.23
N ILE A 2 9.35 19.62 -23.62
CA ILE A 2 9.81 20.55 -24.66
C ILE A 2 9.01 20.41 -25.95
N SER A 3 8.87 19.19 -26.49
CA SER A 3 8.08 18.96 -27.70
C SER A 3 6.62 19.43 -27.59
N MET A 4 5.97 19.27 -26.42
CA MET A 4 4.62 19.78 -26.19
C MET A 4 4.58 21.31 -26.18
N ALA A 5 5.56 21.95 -25.53
CA ALA A 5 5.68 23.41 -25.53
C ALA A 5 5.87 23.94 -26.95
N LEU A 6 6.79 23.36 -27.74
CA LEU A 6 7.02 23.74 -29.14
C LEU A 6 5.76 23.58 -30.00
N SER A 7 5.04 22.46 -29.85
CA SER A 7 3.77 22.25 -30.57
C SER A 7 2.70 23.26 -30.18
N GLY A 8 2.55 23.56 -28.88
CA GLY A 8 1.62 24.58 -28.39
C GLY A 8 1.96 25.99 -28.89
N ILE A 9 3.25 26.34 -28.94
CA ILE A 9 3.74 27.61 -29.47
C ILE A 9 3.46 27.71 -30.97
N ARG A 10 3.74 26.66 -31.76
CA ARG A 10 3.40 26.59 -33.19
C ARG A 10 1.91 26.82 -33.40
N GLN A 11 1.08 26.12 -32.64
CA GLN A 11 -0.37 26.21 -32.77
C GLN A 11 -0.90 27.61 -32.40
N ALA A 12 -0.29 28.28 -31.42
CA ALA A 12 -0.72 29.59 -30.96
C ALA A 12 -0.22 30.76 -31.83
N PHE A 13 0.99 30.66 -32.39
CA PHE A 13 1.67 31.79 -33.03
C PHE A 13 2.16 31.54 -34.45
N ASP A 14 1.97 30.35 -35.00
CA ASP A 14 2.41 29.94 -36.35
C ASP A 14 3.90 30.22 -36.61
N THR A 15 4.74 29.88 -35.63
CA THR A 15 6.21 30.00 -35.72
C THR A 15 6.90 28.65 -35.58
N ASP A 16 7.99 28.49 -36.32
CA ASP A 16 8.93 27.37 -36.23
C ASP A 16 10.19 27.72 -35.41
N ALA A 17 10.27 28.93 -34.86
CA ALA A 17 11.41 29.39 -34.06
C ALA A 17 10.98 30.08 -32.75
N CYS A 18 11.60 29.68 -31.65
CA CYS A 18 11.34 30.27 -30.33
C CYS A 18 12.49 29.99 -29.34
N VAL A 19 12.48 30.69 -28.22
CA VAL A 19 13.32 30.41 -27.06
C VAL A 19 12.44 30.03 -25.88
N LEU A 20 12.74 28.92 -25.23
CA LEU A 20 12.23 28.58 -23.90
C LEU A 20 13.29 28.97 -22.87
N GLU A 21 12.92 29.76 -21.87
CA GLU A 21 13.81 30.24 -20.81
C GLU A 21 13.32 29.74 -19.45
N GLU A 22 14.25 29.53 -18.52
CA GLU A 22 13.93 29.11 -17.13
C GLU A 22 13.04 27.85 -17.09
N LEU A 23 13.32 26.88 -17.98
CA LEU A 23 12.49 25.68 -18.07
C LEU A 23 12.80 24.75 -16.91
N LEU A 24 11.78 24.53 -16.09
CA LEU A 24 11.80 23.63 -14.95
C LEU A 24 10.98 22.37 -15.26
N LEU A 25 11.55 21.20 -14.96
CA LEU A 25 10.88 19.91 -15.00
C LEU A 25 10.53 19.52 -13.57
N SER A 26 9.35 19.95 -13.13
CA SER A 26 8.91 19.82 -11.73
C SER A 26 8.52 18.39 -11.36
N ARG A 27 7.84 17.69 -12.28
CA ARG A 27 7.35 16.33 -12.03
C ARG A 27 7.24 15.52 -13.31
N ALA A 28 7.75 14.28 -13.29
CA ALA A 28 7.58 13.34 -14.38
C ALA A 28 6.10 13.00 -14.62
N ILE A 29 5.73 12.80 -15.89
CA ILE A 29 4.44 12.21 -16.27
C ILE A 29 4.65 10.70 -16.31
N THR A 30 3.88 9.97 -15.51
CA THR A 30 3.91 8.51 -15.43
C THR A 30 2.61 7.96 -16.00
N LEU A 31 2.69 6.93 -16.84
CA LEU A 31 1.53 6.33 -17.50
C LEU A 31 1.61 4.80 -17.34
N SER A 32 0.53 4.16 -16.86
CA SER A 32 0.35 2.71 -17.04
C SER A 32 -0.19 2.40 -18.43
N SER A 33 -0.14 1.14 -18.84
CA SER A 33 -0.57 0.69 -20.18
C SER A 33 -2.05 0.95 -20.50
N ASP A 34 -2.85 1.18 -19.47
CA ASP A 34 -4.31 1.39 -19.50
C ASP A 34 -4.72 2.79 -19.03
N GLU A 35 -3.78 3.65 -18.65
CA GLU A 35 -4.07 5.00 -18.15
C GLU A 35 -4.09 6.02 -19.29
N VAL A 36 -5.21 6.75 -19.40
CA VAL A 36 -5.33 7.93 -20.24
C VAL A 36 -5.20 9.17 -19.36
N ARG A 37 -4.43 10.17 -19.82
CA ARG A 37 -4.30 11.46 -19.17
C ARG A 37 -4.61 12.60 -20.11
N THR A 38 -5.36 13.57 -19.61
CA THR A 38 -5.56 14.84 -20.31
C THR A 38 -4.44 15.78 -19.92
N LEU A 39 -3.69 16.24 -20.92
CA LEU A 39 -2.61 17.21 -20.78
C LEU A 39 -3.07 18.57 -21.31
N GLN A 40 -2.68 19.64 -20.63
CA GLN A 40 -2.89 21.01 -21.11
C GLN A 40 -1.56 21.76 -21.12
N VAL A 41 -1.34 22.49 -22.22
CA VAL A 41 -0.26 23.47 -22.36
C VAL A 41 -0.89 24.85 -22.26
N ILE A 42 -0.56 25.57 -21.19
CA ILE A 42 -1.12 26.88 -20.88
C ILE A 42 -0.07 27.93 -21.24
N LEU A 43 -0.41 28.86 -22.13
CA LEU A 43 0.41 30.02 -22.49
C LEU A 43 -0.23 31.28 -21.91
N THR A 44 0.46 31.97 -21.01
CA THR A 44 -0.02 33.22 -20.40
C THR A 44 0.82 34.39 -20.88
N PRO A 45 0.22 35.44 -21.47
CA PRO A 45 0.96 36.62 -21.94
C PRO A 45 1.73 37.34 -20.82
N LEU A 46 2.95 37.77 -21.12
CA LEU A 46 3.77 38.68 -20.32
C LEU A 46 4.07 39.97 -21.12
N GLU A 47 4.84 40.89 -20.52
CA GLU A 47 5.33 42.08 -21.22
C GLU A 47 6.31 41.72 -22.37
N ASN A 48 6.50 42.63 -23.33
CA ASN A 48 7.51 42.51 -24.41
C ASN A 48 7.41 41.26 -25.31
N LYS A 49 6.19 40.79 -25.62
CA LYS A 49 5.95 39.58 -26.44
C LYS A 49 6.56 38.30 -25.86
N ALA A 50 6.77 38.28 -24.54
CA ALA A 50 7.09 37.06 -23.81
C ALA A 50 5.79 36.40 -23.29
N PHE A 51 5.86 35.10 -23.00
CA PHE A 51 4.77 34.34 -22.41
C PHE A 51 5.34 33.46 -21.31
N SER A 52 4.61 33.20 -20.23
CA SER A 52 4.92 32.04 -19.39
C SER A 52 4.19 30.82 -19.95
N PHE A 53 4.82 29.65 -19.90
CA PHE A 53 4.17 28.38 -20.22
C PHE A 53 4.09 27.48 -18.99
N GLN A 54 3.03 26.69 -18.93
CA GLN A 54 2.86 25.60 -17.98
C GLN A 54 2.34 24.36 -18.70
N ILE A 55 2.81 23.19 -18.27
CA ILE A 55 2.30 21.90 -18.72
C ILE A 55 1.71 21.22 -17.49
N VAL A 56 0.40 21.01 -17.53
CA VAL A 56 -0.37 20.40 -16.45
C VAL A 56 -1.08 19.15 -16.95
N SER A 57 -1.36 18.18 -16.07
CA SER A 57 -2.20 17.04 -16.41
C SER A 57 -3.28 16.78 -15.35
N ILE A 58 -4.35 16.14 -15.79
CA ILE A 58 -5.42 15.58 -14.96
C ILE A 58 -5.70 14.15 -15.43
N ARG A 59 -6.12 13.29 -14.51
CA ARG A 59 -6.54 11.93 -14.83
C ARG A 59 -7.97 11.90 -15.34
N GLU A 60 -8.24 10.99 -16.27
CA GLU A 60 -9.60 10.75 -16.74
C GLU A 60 -10.46 10.21 -15.58
N GLY A 61 -11.59 10.87 -15.29
CA GLY A 61 -12.51 10.54 -14.18
C GLY A 61 -12.40 11.42 -12.93
N GLU A 62 -11.40 12.31 -12.84
CA GLU A 62 -11.36 13.37 -11.82
C GLU A 62 -12.15 14.59 -12.30
N GLU A 63 -13.01 15.19 -11.45
CA GLU A 63 -13.79 16.38 -11.84
C GLU A 63 -12.89 17.57 -12.16
N GLU A 64 -13.02 18.13 -13.38
CA GLU A 64 -12.29 19.33 -13.84
C GLU A 64 -12.51 20.57 -12.96
N SER A 65 -13.56 20.56 -12.12
CA SER A 65 -14.01 21.70 -11.31
C SER A 65 -13.21 21.93 -10.02
N ARG A 66 -12.32 21.00 -9.62
CA ARG A 66 -11.47 21.16 -8.42
C ARG A 66 -10.09 21.69 -8.81
N ALA A 67 -9.72 22.88 -8.35
CA ALA A 67 -8.41 23.49 -8.65
C ALA A 67 -7.19 22.62 -8.22
N ASP A 68 -7.38 21.72 -7.27
CA ASP A 68 -6.33 20.84 -6.73
C ASP A 68 -6.13 19.51 -7.51
N SER A 69 -6.90 19.24 -8.58
CA SER A 69 -6.77 18.01 -9.38
C SER A 69 -5.72 18.11 -10.50
N TRP A 70 -5.32 19.32 -10.89
CA TRP A 70 -4.31 19.53 -11.93
C TRP A 70 -2.88 19.44 -11.37
N ILE A 71 -2.06 18.57 -11.96
CA ILE A 71 -0.67 18.36 -11.58
C ILE A 71 0.23 19.17 -12.52
N LEU A 72 1.01 20.11 -11.98
CA LEU A 72 2.04 20.83 -12.73
C LEU A 72 3.27 19.93 -12.97
N HIS A 73 3.63 19.78 -14.24
CA HIS A 73 4.77 18.96 -14.66
C HIS A 73 5.97 19.79 -15.10
N SER A 74 5.72 20.88 -15.82
CA SER A 74 6.78 21.75 -16.31
C SER A 74 6.29 23.19 -16.44
N SER A 75 7.22 24.13 -16.27
CA SER A 75 6.95 25.56 -16.44
C SER A 75 8.19 26.27 -16.97
N GLY A 76 7.99 27.45 -17.55
CA GLY A 76 9.06 28.34 -17.95
C GLY A 76 8.52 29.58 -18.67
N LYS A 77 9.40 30.27 -19.39
CA LYS A 77 9.07 31.41 -20.24
C LYS A 77 9.31 31.08 -21.70
N VAL A 78 8.59 31.76 -22.59
CA VAL A 78 8.71 31.66 -24.04
C VAL A 78 8.96 33.06 -24.57
N ARG A 79 9.95 33.18 -25.46
CA ARG A 79 10.16 34.36 -26.29
C ARG A 79 10.17 33.94 -27.76
N LEU A 80 9.37 34.62 -28.57
CA LEU A 80 9.32 34.35 -30.01
C LEU A 80 10.59 34.90 -30.68
N LEU A 81 11.20 34.12 -31.57
CA LEU A 81 12.34 34.56 -32.38
C LEU A 81 11.86 35.07 -33.74
N SER A 82 12.49 36.13 -34.24
CA SER A 82 12.47 36.45 -35.67
C SER A 82 13.51 35.58 -36.37
N THR A 83 13.13 34.90 -37.44
CA THR A 83 13.95 33.96 -38.23
C THR A 83 15.05 34.65 -39.05
N ASP A 84 15.96 35.39 -38.39
CA ASP A 84 17.13 36.02 -39.03
C ASP A 84 18.43 35.70 -38.29
N ALA A 85 19.11 34.64 -38.73
CA ALA A 85 20.57 34.48 -38.90
C ALA A 85 21.00 32.99 -38.77
N PRO A 86 21.89 32.48 -39.63
CA PRO A 86 22.52 31.18 -39.44
C PRO A 86 23.60 31.28 -38.36
N LEU A 87 23.39 30.65 -37.21
CA LEU A 87 24.44 30.36 -36.24
C LEU A 87 25.21 29.13 -36.75
N GLN A 88 26.36 29.36 -37.39
CA GLN A 88 27.29 28.27 -37.73
C GLN A 88 27.87 27.72 -36.43
N THR A 89 27.76 26.41 -36.25
CA THR A 89 28.29 25.71 -35.07
C THR A 89 29.36 24.69 -35.44
N ASP A 90 29.93 24.09 -34.40
CA ASP A 90 31.08 23.19 -34.46
C ASP A 90 30.99 22.13 -35.59
N ASN A 91 32.11 21.91 -36.26
CA ASN A 91 32.22 20.89 -37.31
C ASN A 91 32.31 19.49 -36.65
N ALA A 92 31.38 18.59 -36.99
CA ALA A 92 31.35 17.21 -36.48
C ALA A 92 32.72 16.51 -36.59
N GLU A 93 33.44 16.69 -37.71
CA GLU A 93 34.76 16.07 -37.90
C GLU A 93 35.82 16.64 -36.95
N ALA A 94 35.73 17.93 -36.62
CA ALA A 94 36.64 18.56 -35.65
C ALA A 94 36.37 18.05 -34.22
N VAL A 95 35.12 17.78 -33.87
CA VAL A 95 34.77 17.20 -32.56
C VAL A 95 35.18 15.73 -32.48
N LYS A 96 34.91 14.93 -33.53
CA LYS A 96 35.38 13.54 -33.64
C LYS A 96 36.89 13.42 -33.46
N ALA A 97 37.66 14.33 -34.05
CA ALA A 97 39.12 14.32 -33.92
C ALA A 97 39.61 14.52 -32.47
N ARG A 98 38.81 15.15 -31.60
CA ARG A 98 39.12 15.34 -30.15
C ARG A 98 38.53 14.25 -29.25
N CYS A 99 37.60 13.46 -29.78
CA CYS A 99 36.85 12.44 -29.04
C CYS A 99 37.29 11.04 -29.50
N ALA A 100 38.33 10.52 -28.86
CA ALA A 100 38.97 9.27 -29.29
C ALA A 100 38.14 8.01 -28.98
N ASP A 101 37.32 8.05 -27.94
CA ASP A 101 36.52 6.88 -27.53
C ASP A 101 35.25 6.81 -28.36
N VAL A 102 35.07 5.71 -29.09
CA VAL A 102 33.90 5.48 -29.95
C VAL A 102 33.06 4.35 -29.38
N ILE A 103 31.78 4.64 -29.16
CA ILE A 103 30.78 3.70 -28.65
C ILE A 103 29.69 3.55 -29.70
N SER A 104 29.34 2.32 -30.03
CA SER A 104 28.20 2.05 -30.92
C SER A 104 26.86 2.24 -30.21
N GLY A 105 25.79 2.56 -30.94
CA GLY A 105 24.45 2.67 -30.38
C GLY A 105 24.02 1.45 -29.54
N PRO A 106 24.20 0.21 -30.01
CA PRO A 106 23.89 -0.99 -29.22
C PRO A 106 24.66 -1.08 -27.90
N GLU A 107 25.97 -0.77 -27.89
CA GLU A 107 26.79 -0.75 -26.67
C GLU A 107 26.33 0.35 -25.71
N PHE A 108 25.99 1.53 -26.25
CA PHE A 108 25.48 2.66 -25.49
C PHE A 108 24.17 2.31 -24.75
N TYR A 109 23.19 1.71 -25.44
CA TYR A 109 21.93 1.33 -24.81
C TYR A 109 22.07 0.13 -23.86
N ALA A 110 22.97 -0.81 -24.15
CA ALA A 110 23.26 -1.91 -23.23
C ALA A 110 23.80 -1.38 -21.89
N ALA A 111 24.75 -0.43 -21.92
CA ALA A 111 25.27 0.20 -20.72
C ALA A 111 24.19 0.98 -19.93
N LEU A 112 23.31 1.70 -20.63
CA LEU A 112 22.17 2.38 -19.97
C LEU A 112 21.18 1.40 -19.33
N GLN A 113 20.96 0.24 -19.95
CA GLN A 113 20.06 -0.78 -19.43
C GLN A 113 20.63 -1.44 -18.15
N GLU A 114 21.95 -1.64 -18.07
CA GLU A 114 22.62 -2.17 -16.87
C GLU A 114 22.39 -1.29 -15.64
N VAL A 115 22.38 0.03 -15.81
CA VAL A 115 22.10 1.00 -14.74
C VAL A 115 20.61 1.33 -14.58
N GLY A 116 19.72 0.56 -15.23
CA GLY A 116 18.27 0.60 -15.01
C GLY A 116 17.45 1.47 -15.98
N TYR A 117 18.04 2.04 -17.03
CA TYR A 117 17.32 2.77 -18.07
C TYR A 117 16.99 1.88 -19.28
N ALA A 118 15.77 1.34 -19.33
CA ALA A 118 15.28 0.54 -20.45
C ALA A 118 14.55 1.42 -21.48
N TRP A 119 15.29 2.00 -22.44
CA TRP A 119 14.71 2.79 -23.53
C TRP A 119 14.09 1.90 -24.60
N GLY A 120 12.81 2.13 -24.93
CA GLY A 120 12.11 1.41 -25.99
C GLY A 120 12.58 1.82 -27.41
N PRO A 121 12.22 1.06 -28.45
CA PRO A 121 12.71 1.28 -29.83
C PRO A 121 12.50 2.69 -30.38
N SER A 122 11.39 3.35 -30.01
CA SER A 122 11.08 4.71 -30.47
C SER A 122 11.93 5.81 -29.84
N PHE A 123 12.72 5.50 -28.80
CA PHE A 123 13.66 6.39 -28.12
C PHE A 123 15.12 6.05 -28.39
N GLN A 124 15.41 5.02 -29.19
CA GLN A 124 16.78 4.59 -29.50
C GLN A 124 17.33 5.25 -30.78
N TRP A 125 17.61 6.56 -30.74
CA TRP A 125 18.06 7.35 -31.91
C TRP A 125 19.59 7.47 -32.06
N VAL A 126 20.36 7.28 -30.99
CA VAL A 126 21.84 7.30 -31.02
C VAL A 126 22.39 6.14 -31.85
N ARG A 127 23.12 6.47 -32.93
CA ARG A 127 23.81 5.49 -33.78
C ARG A 127 25.25 5.24 -33.34
N ASN A 128 25.97 6.30 -33.01
CA ASN A 128 27.35 6.28 -32.54
C ASN A 128 27.58 7.46 -31.60
N VAL A 129 28.44 7.27 -30.60
CA VAL A 129 28.93 8.32 -29.70
C VAL A 129 30.44 8.36 -29.80
N TRP A 130 31.00 9.54 -30.04
CA TRP A 130 32.42 9.84 -29.86
C TRP A 130 32.54 10.67 -28.59
N ARG A 131 33.36 10.27 -27.62
CA ARG A 131 33.52 11.03 -26.37
C ARG A 131 34.97 11.16 -25.90
N ASN A 132 35.18 12.13 -25.01
CA ASN A 132 36.32 12.21 -24.11
C ASN A 132 35.78 12.58 -22.71
N GLU A 133 36.62 13.05 -21.78
CA GLU A 133 36.20 13.37 -20.40
C GLU A 133 35.25 14.58 -20.29
N ASN A 134 35.26 15.50 -21.26
CA ASN A 134 34.61 16.82 -21.15
C ASN A 134 33.53 17.08 -22.22
N GLU A 135 33.54 16.34 -23.32
CA GLU A 135 32.59 16.48 -24.41
C GLU A 135 32.26 15.14 -25.08
N ALA A 136 31.09 15.08 -25.71
CA ALA A 136 30.68 13.99 -26.58
C ALA A 136 29.98 14.52 -27.83
N LEU A 137 30.17 13.82 -28.93
CA LEU A 137 29.40 13.96 -30.15
C LEU A 137 28.59 12.70 -30.37
N CYS A 138 27.28 12.81 -30.60
CA CYS A 138 26.45 11.68 -31.01
C CYS A 138 25.89 11.87 -32.43
N CYS A 139 25.95 10.81 -33.22
CA CYS A 139 25.22 10.69 -34.48
C CYS A 139 23.81 10.22 -34.17
N ILE A 140 22.81 10.96 -34.64
CA ILE A 140 21.40 10.75 -34.36
C ILE A 140 20.72 10.36 -35.67
N GLU A 141 20.17 9.16 -35.72
CA GLU A 141 19.48 8.62 -36.89
C GLU A 141 18.10 8.08 -36.50
N GLN A 142 17.18 8.12 -37.46
CA GLN A 142 15.81 7.69 -37.25
C GLN A 142 15.76 6.16 -36.99
N PRO A 143 15.14 5.70 -35.89
CA PRO A 143 14.97 4.27 -35.63
C PRO A 143 13.93 3.65 -36.58
N SER A 144 13.98 2.32 -36.71
CA SER A 144 13.10 1.56 -37.61
C SER A 144 11.64 1.47 -37.15
N GLN A 145 11.37 1.72 -35.86
CA GLN A 145 10.04 1.66 -35.27
C GLN A 145 9.68 3.02 -34.67
N LEU A 146 8.85 3.77 -35.37
CA LEU A 146 8.30 5.04 -34.91
C LEU A 146 6.78 5.07 -35.09
N PRO A 147 6.08 5.87 -34.27
CA PRO A 147 4.67 6.21 -34.50
C PRO A 147 4.45 6.88 -35.87
N ASP A 148 3.27 6.67 -36.45
CA ASP A 148 2.89 7.24 -37.76
C ASP A 148 2.86 8.79 -37.75
N ASP A 149 2.60 9.40 -36.58
CA ASP A 149 2.48 10.84 -36.34
C ASP A 149 3.81 11.53 -36.03
N VAL A 150 4.96 10.85 -36.16
CA VAL A 150 6.28 11.47 -35.92
C VAL A 150 6.50 12.75 -36.75
N ARG A 151 5.86 12.82 -37.93
CA ARG A 151 5.90 13.96 -38.85
C ARG A 151 5.02 15.15 -38.43
N ASP A 152 4.34 15.06 -37.30
CA ASP A 152 3.56 16.18 -36.77
C ASP A 152 4.32 16.95 -35.68
N TYR A 153 5.41 16.38 -35.15
CA TYR A 153 6.24 17.02 -34.14
C TYR A 153 7.15 18.09 -34.73
N GLN A 154 7.21 19.26 -34.09
CA GLN A 154 8.27 20.25 -34.33
C GLN A 154 9.66 19.65 -34.06
N LEU A 155 9.78 18.96 -32.94
CA LEU A 155 10.95 18.19 -32.56
C LEU A 155 10.48 16.96 -31.78
N TYR A 156 10.72 15.77 -32.33
CA TYR A 156 10.24 14.52 -31.73
C TYR A 156 10.95 14.26 -30.38
N PRO A 157 10.23 13.84 -29.32
CA PRO A 157 10.83 13.64 -28.00
C PRO A 157 12.06 12.72 -28.00
N GLY A 158 12.02 11.58 -28.70
CA GLY A 158 13.14 10.63 -28.72
C GLY A 158 14.41 11.17 -29.40
N LEU A 159 14.26 12.07 -30.38
CA LEU A 159 15.38 12.73 -31.06
C LEU A 159 16.08 13.71 -30.11
N LEU A 160 15.29 14.52 -29.41
CA LEU A 160 15.79 15.45 -28.40
C LEU A 160 16.48 14.70 -27.25
N ASP A 161 15.83 13.63 -26.78
CA ASP A 161 16.28 12.85 -25.65
C ASP A 161 17.59 12.10 -25.93
N ALA A 162 17.92 11.80 -27.19
CA ALA A 162 19.18 11.18 -27.59
C ALA A 162 20.41 11.93 -27.04
N CYS A 163 20.42 13.26 -27.10
CA CYS A 163 21.53 14.05 -26.54
C CYS A 163 21.48 14.13 -25.01
N PHE A 164 20.28 14.10 -24.43
CA PHE A 164 20.10 14.09 -22.98
C PHE A 164 20.60 12.78 -22.40
N GLN A 165 20.33 11.65 -23.06
CA GLN A 165 20.88 10.33 -22.73
C GLN A 165 22.42 10.35 -22.75
N VAL A 166 23.01 10.99 -23.77
CA VAL A 166 24.48 11.11 -23.88
C VAL A 166 25.06 11.97 -22.75
N LEU A 167 24.46 13.12 -22.42
CA LEU A 167 24.89 13.91 -21.26
C LEU A 167 24.74 13.12 -19.95
N GLY A 168 23.60 12.44 -19.76
CA GLY A 168 23.35 11.61 -18.58
C GLY A 168 24.35 10.45 -18.42
N SER A 169 24.91 9.95 -19.52
CA SER A 169 25.93 8.89 -19.49
C SER A 169 27.28 9.31 -18.89
N PHE A 170 27.50 10.60 -18.67
CA PHE A 170 28.67 11.12 -17.95
C PHE A 170 28.52 11.07 -16.42
N GLY A 171 27.35 10.67 -15.91
CA GLY A 171 27.15 10.48 -14.49
C GLY A 171 28.06 9.40 -13.95
N LYS A 172 28.92 9.75 -12.98
CA LYS A 172 29.72 8.75 -12.27
C LYS A 172 28.76 7.86 -11.46
N ALA A 173 28.86 6.55 -11.65
CA ALA A 173 28.38 5.58 -10.68
C ALA A 173 29.23 5.75 -9.41
N ASP A 174 28.60 5.82 -8.24
CA ASP A 174 29.36 5.81 -6.99
C ASP A 174 30.14 4.49 -6.93
N THR A 175 31.46 4.59 -6.76
CA THR A 175 32.38 3.45 -6.71
C THR A 175 32.20 2.55 -5.47
N ASP A 176 31.18 2.82 -4.64
CA ASP A 176 30.75 1.92 -3.58
C ASP A 176 29.81 0.88 -4.18
N GLU A 177 30.32 -0.33 -4.43
CA GLU A 177 29.64 -1.52 -4.99
C GLU A 177 28.30 -1.88 -4.31
N SER A 178 27.94 -1.25 -3.19
CA SER A 178 26.68 -1.43 -2.48
C SER A 178 25.57 -0.43 -2.89
N SER A 179 25.89 0.61 -3.65
CA SER A 179 25.00 1.77 -3.93
C SER A 179 24.71 2.03 -5.41
N GLU A 180 25.34 1.28 -6.33
CA GLU A 180 25.27 1.49 -7.79
C GLU A 180 23.85 1.47 -8.39
N HIS A 181 22.85 0.93 -7.67
CA HIS A 181 21.47 0.78 -8.15
C HIS A 181 20.45 1.66 -7.42
N GLU A 182 20.89 2.55 -6.51
CA GLU A 182 19.99 3.31 -5.65
C GLU A 182 19.58 4.67 -6.26
N TYR A 183 20.36 5.22 -7.20
CA TYR A 183 20.17 6.55 -7.75
C TYR A 183 20.12 6.58 -9.28
N SER A 184 19.31 7.49 -9.81
CA SER A 184 19.19 7.78 -11.23
C SER A 184 19.32 9.28 -11.46
N TYR A 185 20.03 9.68 -12.50
CA TYR A 185 20.10 11.07 -12.95
C TYR A 185 18.88 11.40 -13.81
N MET A 186 18.15 12.45 -13.46
CA MET A 186 16.95 12.87 -14.18
C MET A 186 17.06 14.32 -14.64
N PRO A 187 16.57 14.67 -15.84
CA PRO A 187 16.45 16.06 -16.28
C PRO A 187 15.68 16.90 -15.27
N PHE A 188 16.26 18.01 -14.81
CA PHE A 188 15.65 18.88 -13.80
C PHE A 188 15.38 20.28 -14.32
N ARG A 189 16.39 20.94 -14.89
CA ARG A 189 16.30 22.35 -15.32
C ARG A 189 17.12 22.60 -16.57
N MET A 190 16.70 23.53 -17.40
CA MET A 190 17.59 24.23 -18.33
C MET A 190 17.40 25.73 -18.25
N ALA A 191 18.49 26.49 -18.31
CA ALA A 191 18.39 27.94 -18.37
C ALA A 191 17.75 28.41 -19.67
N LYS A 192 18.11 27.77 -20.79
CA LYS A 192 17.67 28.18 -22.12
C LYS A 192 17.59 27.01 -23.09
N PHE A 193 16.55 26.99 -23.92
CA PHE A 193 16.39 26.12 -25.08
C PHE A 193 16.02 26.98 -26.29
N GLU A 194 16.91 27.09 -27.26
CA GLU A 194 16.70 27.84 -28.50
C GLU A 194 16.34 26.87 -29.62
N PHE A 195 15.17 27.05 -30.21
CA PHE A 195 14.71 26.26 -31.35
C PHE A 195 14.69 27.16 -32.58
N TYR A 196 15.46 26.79 -33.60
CA TYR A 196 15.66 27.63 -34.79
C TYR A 196 14.89 27.14 -36.00
N LYS A 197 14.90 25.82 -36.23
CA LYS A 197 14.21 25.21 -37.36
C LYS A 197 13.86 23.76 -37.07
N ARG A 198 12.84 23.28 -37.76
CA ARG A 198 12.46 21.88 -37.80
C ARG A 198 13.50 21.05 -38.58
N PRO A 199 13.91 19.87 -38.10
CA PRO A 199 14.80 18.99 -38.86
C PRO A 199 14.08 18.36 -40.06
N GLU A 200 14.82 18.13 -41.14
CA GLU A 200 14.31 17.45 -42.34
C GLU A 200 13.97 15.97 -42.05
N PRO A 201 12.82 15.44 -42.51
CA PRO A 201 12.45 14.06 -42.28
C PRO A 201 13.48 13.07 -42.83
N GLY A 202 13.94 12.14 -42.00
CA GLY A 202 14.92 11.12 -42.38
C GLY A 202 16.36 11.64 -42.54
N GLY A 203 16.61 12.93 -42.29
CA GLY A 203 17.95 13.50 -42.25
C GLY A 203 18.74 13.01 -41.04
N ARG A 204 20.05 12.85 -41.21
CA ARG A 204 20.98 12.62 -40.09
C ARG A 204 21.20 13.92 -39.33
N LEU A 205 21.24 13.83 -38.01
CA LEU A 205 21.58 14.94 -37.12
C LEU A 205 22.76 14.60 -36.23
N TRP A 206 23.37 15.64 -35.68
CA TRP A 206 24.47 15.58 -34.76
C TRP A 206 24.10 16.29 -33.47
N GLY A 207 24.46 15.68 -32.35
CA GLY A 207 24.36 16.26 -31.03
C GLY A 207 25.75 16.44 -30.44
N HIS A 208 26.15 17.67 -30.13
CA HIS A 208 27.39 17.97 -29.42
C HIS A 208 27.06 18.37 -27.99
N VAL A 209 27.54 17.56 -27.05
CA VAL A 209 27.37 17.71 -25.60
C VAL A 209 28.69 18.18 -25.02
N ARG A 210 28.66 19.28 -24.25
CA ARG A 210 29.81 19.80 -23.48
C ARG A 210 29.45 19.85 -22.02
N ILE A 211 30.24 19.21 -21.18
CA ILE A 211 30.03 19.11 -19.74
C ILE A 211 30.65 20.33 -19.08
N GLU A 212 29.96 20.88 -18.09
CA GLU A 212 30.52 21.91 -17.23
C GLU A 212 30.88 21.28 -15.89
N ASP A 213 32.17 21.34 -15.51
CA ASP A 213 32.68 20.77 -14.26
C ASP A 213 31.91 21.29 -13.05
N SER A 214 31.32 20.38 -12.27
CA SER A 214 30.65 20.69 -11.00
C SER A 214 31.69 21.04 -9.91
N THR A 215 32.31 22.21 -10.01
CA THR A 215 33.21 22.74 -8.98
C THR A 215 32.40 23.38 -7.85
N GLY A 216 31.93 22.58 -6.89
CA GLY A 216 31.29 23.11 -5.68
C GLY A 216 30.86 22.07 -4.65
N ASN A 217 31.51 22.07 -3.48
CA ASN A 217 31.17 21.31 -2.27
C ASN A 217 29.66 21.35 -1.93
N SER A 218 28.90 20.31 -2.26
CA SER A 218 27.68 19.89 -1.53
C SER A 218 27.28 18.47 -1.92
N GLU A 219 26.70 17.72 -0.98
CA GLU A 219 26.38 16.28 -1.06
C GLU A 219 25.35 15.89 -2.16
N ASN A 220 24.92 16.82 -3.03
CA ASN A 220 23.92 16.62 -4.09
C ASN A 220 24.50 16.91 -5.48
N HIS A 221 25.50 16.16 -5.94
CA HIS A 221 26.05 16.37 -7.28
C HIS A 221 25.07 15.95 -8.39
N GLY A 222 24.59 16.94 -9.15
CA GLY A 222 24.00 16.78 -10.47
C GLY A 222 25.05 16.93 -11.57
N ILE A 223 24.66 16.69 -12.83
CA ILE A 223 25.51 16.89 -14.01
C ILE A 223 24.94 18.04 -14.81
N SER A 224 25.77 19.03 -15.16
CA SER A 224 25.36 20.15 -16.00
C SER A 224 26.13 20.17 -17.32
N GLY A 225 25.48 20.62 -18.39
CA GLY A 225 26.15 20.78 -19.67
C GLY A 225 25.34 21.57 -20.69
N ASN A 226 26.02 21.92 -21.78
CA ASN A 226 25.43 22.57 -22.95
C ASN A 226 25.31 21.56 -24.09
N ILE A 227 24.25 21.69 -24.88
CA ILE A 227 23.94 20.76 -25.97
C ILE A 227 23.62 21.54 -27.24
N SER A 228 24.25 21.16 -28.35
CA SER A 228 24.00 21.75 -29.67
C SER A 228 23.53 20.66 -30.64
N PHE A 229 22.43 20.93 -31.34
CA PHE A 229 21.84 20.04 -32.34
C PHE A 229 22.02 20.64 -33.73
N PHE A 230 22.67 19.95 -34.65
CA PHE A 230 22.91 20.45 -36.00
C PHE A 230 22.81 19.36 -37.07
N ASP A 231 22.57 19.75 -38.33
CA ASP A 231 22.51 18.81 -39.46
C ASP A 231 23.89 18.54 -40.09
N ASP A 232 23.95 17.66 -41.10
CA ASP A 232 25.19 17.33 -41.83
C ASP A 232 25.85 18.54 -42.52
N LEU A 233 25.11 19.64 -42.74
CA LEU A 233 25.64 20.89 -43.28
C LEU A 233 26.15 21.84 -42.19
N GLY A 234 26.08 21.44 -40.92
CA GLY A 234 26.46 22.27 -39.77
C GLY A 234 25.46 23.36 -39.43
N GLN A 235 24.22 23.28 -39.93
CA GLN A 235 23.19 24.25 -39.59
C GLN A 235 22.53 23.88 -38.26
N MET A 236 22.48 24.84 -37.34
CA MET A 236 21.87 24.67 -36.03
C MET A 236 20.36 24.42 -36.13
N ILE A 237 19.89 23.37 -35.45
CA ILE A 237 18.49 23.00 -35.24
C ILE A 237 18.01 23.56 -33.91
N ALA A 238 18.77 23.29 -32.84
CA ALA A 238 18.44 23.73 -31.50
C ALA A 238 19.69 23.80 -30.61
N GLU A 239 19.65 24.63 -29.58
CA GLU A 239 20.70 24.74 -28.57
C GLU A 239 20.10 24.73 -27.17
N VAL A 240 20.78 24.05 -26.24
CA VAL A 240 20.43 23.97 -24.83
C VAL A 240 21.58 24.51 -24.01
N THR A 241 21.29 25.51 -23.17
CA THR A 241 22.27 26.13 -22.28
C THR A 241 21.95 25.78 -20.82
N ASP A 242 22.98 25.42 -20.07
CA ASP A 242 22.93 25.07 -18.64
C ASP A 242 21.82 24.05 -18.35
N PHE A 243 21.94 22.88 -18.98
CA PHE A 243 21.03 21.76 -18.75
C PHE A 243 21.51 20.92 -17.57
N GLU A 244 20.71 20.88 -16.51
CA GLU A 244 21.00 20.21 -15.25
C GLU A 244 20.24 18.88 -15.13
N PHE A 245 21.00 17.80 -14.93
CA PHE A 245 20.53 16.54 -14.40
C PHE A 245 20.69 16.51 -12.89
N ARG A 246 19.67 16.04 -12.18
CA ARG A 246 19.72 15.84 -10.73
C ARG A 246 19.75 14.37 -10.37
N LYS A 247 20.65 13.99 -9.45
CA LYS A 247 20.66 12.68 -8.81
C LYS A 247 19.39 12.51 -7.95
N THR A 248 18.59 11.50 -8.24
CA THR A 248 17.33 11.21 -7.53
C THR A 248 17.32 9.75 -7.10
N SER A 249 16.94 9.46 -5.85
CA SER A 249 16.84 8.07 -5.40
C SER A 249 15.69 7.36 -6.09
N ARG A 250 15.86 6.05 -6.33
CA ARG A 250 14.82 5.18 -6.87
C ARG A 250 13.57 5.22 -6.00
N GLU A 251 13.71 5.28 -4.68
CA GLU A 251 12.58 5.42 -3.77
C GLU A 251 11.79 6.73 -4.00
N THR A 252 12.46 7.85 -4.22
CA THR A 252 11.80 9.14 -4.50
C THR A 252 11.04 9.10 -5.84
N LEU A 253 11.62 8.47 -6.87
CA LEU A 253 10.93 8.21 -8.15
C LEU A 253 9.71 7.29 -7.95
N MET A 254 9.86 6.21 -7.18
CA MET A 254 8.78 5.27 -6.87
C MET A 254 7.67 5.87 -6.02
N ARG A 255 7.98 6.78 -5.10
CA ARG A 255 6.96 7.55 -4.34
C ARG A 255 6.12 8.43 -5.27
N GLY A 256 6.72 9.01 -6.31
CA GLY A 256 5.99 9.74 -7.34
C GLY A 256 5.11 8.85 -8.24
N LEU A 257 5.45 7.56 -8.35
CA LEU A 257 4.73 6.51 -9.10
C LEU A 257 3.58 5.87 -8.31
N ARG A 258 3.68 5.79 -6.98
CA ARG A 258 2.56 5.33 -6.13
C ARG A 258 1.44 6.36 -6.19
N LYS A 259 0.21 5.93 -6.48
CA LYS A 259 -0.93 6.80 -6.18
C LYS A 259 -0.99 6.90 -4.65
N GLU A 260 -1.09 8.11 -4.09
CA GLU A 260 -1.39 8.27 -2.64
C GLU A 260 -2.66 7.49 -2.25
N SER A 261 -3.51 7.16 -3.23
CA SER A 261 -4.73 6.36 -3.09
C SER A 261 -4.53 4.84 -3.01
N ASP A 262 -3.33 4.31 -3.24
CA ASP A 262 -3.09 2.86 -3.33
C ASP A 262 -2.74 2.19 -2.00
N GLU A 263 -2.72 2.94 -0.89
CA GLU A 263 -2.26 2.44 0.41
C GLU A 263 -3.40 2.03 1.36
N PHE A 264 -4.65 2.45 1.08
CA PHE A 264 -5.80 2.14 1.94
C PHE A 264 -6.63 0.98 1.38
N TYR A 265 -6.92 0.02 2.26
CA TYR A 265 -7.73 -1.14 1.96
C TYR A 265 -8.82 -1.31 3.02
N GLU A 266 -9.93 -1.92 2.61
CA GLU A 266 -11.04 -2.24 3.49
C GLU A 266 -11.61 -3.63 3.16
N ILE A 267 -12.33 -4.19 4.13
CA ILE A 267 -13.13 -5.40 3.90
C ILE A 267 -14.54 -4.96 3.55
N ILE A 268 -15.00 -5.32 2.35
CA ILE A 268 -16.40 -5.17 1.96
C ILE A 268 -17.12 -6.51 2.00
N TRP A 269 -18.36 -6.51 2.45
CA TRP A 269 -19.23 -7.68 2.49
C TRP A 269 -20.11 -7.71 1.25
N LYS A 270 -19.85 -8.66 0.34
CA LYS A 270 -20.63 -8.80 -0.88
C LYS A 270 -21.77 -9.80 -0.67
N PRO A 271 -23.03 -9.42 -0.95
CA PRO A 271 -24.13 -10.37 -0.91
C PRO A 271 -23.96 -11.39 -2.03
N LEU A 272 -23.88 -12.67 -1.68
CA LEU A 272 -24.04 -13.77 -2.61
C LEU A 272 -25.47 -14.25 -2.49
N ARG A 273 -26.32 -13.81 -3.43
CA ARG A 273 -27.62 -14.45 -3.61
C ARG A 273 -27.34 -15.92 -3.88
N GLN A 274 -27.90 -16.81 -3.06
CA GLN A 274 -27.96 -18.23 -3.38
C GLN A 274 -28.38 -18.33 -4.84
N ALA A 275 -27.58 -19.00 -5.67
CA ALA A 275 -28.10 -19.49 -6.93
C ALA A 275 -29.29 -20.35 -6.53
N GLN A 276 -30.50 -19.90 -6.85
CA GLN A 276 -31.72 -20.71 -6.82
C GLN A 276 -31.61 -21.78 -7.92
N GLY A 277 -30.56 -22.58 -7.90
CA GLY A 277 -30.60 -23.92 -8.43
C GLY A 277 -31.10 -24.82 -7.30
N PRO A 278 -31.77 -25.94 -7.62
CA PRO A 278 -31.91 -26.98 -6.60
C PRO A 278 -30.50 -27.21 -6.05
N LEU A 279 -30.34 -27.21 -4.72
CA LEU A 279 -29.22 -27.89 -4.06
C LEU A 279 -29.01 -29.12 -4.91
N ARG A 280 -27.90 -29.23 -5.64
CA ARG A 280 -27.61 -30.49 -6.33
C ARG A 280 -27.64 -31.48 -5.18
N GLN A 281 -28.72 -32.26 -5.09
CA GLN A 281 -28.71 -33.47 -4.30
C GLN A 281 -27.43 -34.11 -4.74
N ALA A 282 -26.44 -34.21 -3.85
CA ALA A 282 -25.22 -34.92 -4.16
C ALA A 282 -25.70 -36.26 -4.70
N GLN A 283 -25.60 -36.44 -6.02
CA GLN A 283 -26.08 -37.63 -6.70
C GLN A 283 -25.05 -38.67 -6.36
N GLY A 284 -25.31 -39.35 -5.25
CA GLY A 284 -24.44 -40.30 -4.60
C GLY A 284 -24.81 -40.31 -3.13
N LYS A 285 -25.27 -41.45 -2.60
CA LYS A 285 -25.31 -41.68 -1.16
C LYS A 285 -23.88 -41.51 -0.64
N SER A 286 -23.51 -40.31 -0.22
CA SER A 286 -22.29 -40.09 0.55
C SER A 286 -22.46 -40.89 1.83
N GLU A 287 -21.44 -41.66 2.20
CA GLU A 287 -21.46 -42.38 3.47
C GLU A 287 -21.68 -41.37 4.63
N PRO A 288 -22.44 -41.75 5.67
CA PRO A 288 -22.61 -40.95 6.88
C PRO A 288 -21.28 -40.39 7.38
N GLY A 289 -21.18 -39.07 7.56
CA GLY A 289 -20.02 -38.43 8.17
C GLY A 289 -20.16 -38.29 9.68
N SER A 290 -19.04 -38.05 10.36
CA SER A 290 -19.00 -37.70 11.78
C SER A 290 -18.71 -36.21 11.96
N TRP A 291 -19.32 -35.57 12.95
CA TRP A 291 -19.10 -34.18 13.33
C TRP A 291 -18.70 -34.08 14.80
N LEU A 292 -17.72 -33.23 15.09
CA LEU A 292 -17.36 -32.85 16.46
C LEU A 292 -17.89 -31.44 16.73
N ILE A 293 -18.78 -31.29 17.70
CA ILE A 293 -19.47 -30.03 17.97
C ILE A 293 -19.13 -29.56 19.38
N PHE A 294 -18.34 -28.49 19.49
CA PHE A 294 -18.13 -27.77 20.75
C PHE A 294 -19.34 -26.87 20.98
N ALA A 295 -20.32 -27.38 21.72
CA ALA A 295 -21.65 -26.82 21.84
C ALA A 295 -21.72 -25.68 22.85
N ASP A 296 -22.54 -24.68 22.51
CA ASP A 296 -22.88 -23.56 23.38
C ASP A 296 -23.81 -24.00 24.53
N LYS A 297 -23.83 -23.21 25.60
CA LYS A 297 -24.65 -23.41 26.79
C LYS A 297 -26.14 -23.14 26.55
N LYS A 298 -26.47 -22.50 25.43
CA LYS A 298 -27.84 -22.09 25.12
C LYS A 298 -28.54 -23.12 24.21
N GLY A 299 -27.92 -24.26 23.89
CA GLY A 299 -28.52 -25.36 23.13
C GLY A 299 -28.63 -25.12 21.61
N PHE A 300 -27.85 -24.21 21.05
CA PHE A 300 -27.75 -24.06 19.59
C PHE A 300 -27.10 -25.31 18.97
N GLY A 301 -25.99 -25.77 19.53
CA GLY A 301 -25.24 -26.94 19.06
C GLY A 301 -26.03 -28.23 19.10
N GLU A 302 -26.82 -28.44 20.15
CA GLU A 302 -27.70 -29.62 20.29
C GLU A 302 -28.74 -29.67 19.17
N ARG A 303 -29.40 -28.54 18.88
CA ARG A 303 -30.40 -28.47 17.81
C ARG A 303 -29.80 -28.59 16.41
N LEU A 304 -28.57 -28.10 16.21
CA LEU A 304 -27.82 -28.35 14.97
C LEU A 304 -27.51 -29.84 14.83
N ALA A 305 -27.05 -30.49 15.91
CA ALA A 305 -26.77 -31.92 15.93
C ALA A 305 -28.03 -32.75 15.62
N ASP A 306 -29.19 -32.38 16.14
CA ASP A 306 -30.46 -33.05 15.82
C ASP A 306 -30.76 -33.00 14.31
N ARG A 307 -30.54 -31.85 13.66
CA ARG A 307 -30.74 -31.72 12.20
C ARG A 307 -29.74 -32.56 11.40
N LEU A 308 -28.49 -32.64 11.85
CA LEU A 308 -27.46 -33.50 11.26
C LEU A 308 -27.79 -35.00 11.43
N LYS A 309 -28.22 -35.41 12.62
CA LYS A 309 -28.64 -36.79 12.91
C LYS A 309 -29.84 -37.23 12.06
N VAL A 310 -30.80 -36.34 11.79
CA VAL A 310 -31.92 -36.62 10.87
C VAL A 310 -31.43 -36.90 9.44
N GLN A 311 -30.29 -36.34 9.03
CA GLN A 311 -29.64 -36.64 7.75
C GLN A 311 -28.78 -37.92 7.78
N GLY A 312 -28.73 -38.61 8.92
CA GLY A 312 -27.94 -39.82 9.14
C GLY A 312 -26.49 -39.56 9.59
N GLU A 313 -26.09 -38.31 9.87
CA GLU A 313 -24.74 -37.97 10.33
C GLU A 313 -24.56 -38.32 11.83
N HIS A 314 -23.35 -38.69 12.23
CA HIS A 314 -23.00 -38.92 13.63
C HIS A 314 -22.46 -37.63 14.26
N CYS A 315 -22.85 -37.30 15.48
CA CYS A 315 -22.41 -36.08 16.17
C CYS A 315 -21.85 -36.41 17.56
N VAL A 316 -20.61 -36.01 17.81
CA VAL A 316 -19.97 -36.02 19.13
C VAL A 316 -20.09 -34.61 19.72
N MET A 317 -20.62 -34.52 20.93
CA MET A 317 -20.92 -33.24 21.58
C MET A 317 -19.88 -32.94 22.66
N VAL A 318 -19.37 -31.71 22.70
CA VAL A 318 -18.36 -31.26 23.65
C VAL A 318 -18.82 -30.01 24.38
N PHE A 319 -18.78 -30.02 25.71
CA PHE A 319 -19.24 -28.94 26.58
C PHE A 319 -18.12 -28.47 27.52
N PRO A 320 -18.08 -27.16 27.86
CA PRO A 320 -17.08 -26.64 28.76
C PRO A 320 -17.37 -27.04 30.22
N SER A 321 -16.37 -27.57 30.92
CA SER A 321 -16.42 -28.01 32.31
C SER A 321 -15.11 -27.65 33.05
N GLN A 322 -15.02 -27.89 34.35
CA GLN A 322 -13.77 -27.78 35.11
C GLN A 322 -12.97 -29.09 35.13
N ALA A 323 -13.63 -30.21 34.85
CA ALA A 323 -13.04 -31.54 34.87
C ALA A 323 -13.43 -32.33 33.61
N TYR A 324 -12.58 -33.27 33.24
CA TYR A 324 -12.81 -34.18 32.13
C TYR A 324 -13.79 -35.30 32.52
N GLU A 325 -14.96 -35.33 31.89
CA GLU A 325 -15.98 -36.37 32.09
C GLU A 325 -16.54 -36.83 30.73
N VAL A 326 -16.88 -38.11 30.64
CA VAL A 326 -17.49 -38.72 29.46
C VAL A 326 -18.82 -39.34 29.87
N SER A 327 -19.88 -39.02 29.14
CA SER A 327 -21.22 -39.61 29.30
C SER A 327 -21.46 -40.68 28.22
N ASP A 328 -22.36 -41.62 28.50
CA ASP A 328 -22.67 -42.78 27.65
C ASP A 328 -23.19 -42.40 26.23
N ASP A 329 -23.69 -41.18 26.05
CA ASP A 329 -24.28 -40.67 24.79
C ASP A 329 -23.29 -39.91 23.88
N ALA A 330 -21.98 -40.22 23.92
CA ALA A 330 -20.94 -39.48 23.16
C ALA A 330 -20.90 -37.96 23.48
N HIS A 331 -21.16 -37.62 24.75
CA HIS A 331 -21.01 -36.27 25.27
C HIS A 331 -19.74 -36.18 26.12
N TYR A 332 -18.92 -35.17 25.85
CA TYR A 332 -17.67 -34.91 26.55
C TYR A 332 -17.76 -33.57 27.27
N LEU A 333 -17.34 -33.57 28.52
CA LEU A 333 -17.18 -32.37 29.34
C LEU A 333 -15.67 -32.16 29.50
N ILE A 334 -15.15 -31.01 29.04
CA ILE A 334 -13.70 -30.76 29.05
C ILE A 334 -13.37 -29.37 29.59
N ASN A 335 -12.17 -29.20 30.14
CA ASN A 335 -11.67 -27.90 30.56
C ASN A 335 -11.09 -27.10 29.37
N PRO A 336 -11.67 -25.94 29.01
CA PRO A 336 -11.17 -25.10 27.91
C PRO A 336 -9.71 -24.64 28.08
N ALA A 337 -9.27 -24.52 29.33
CA ALA A 337 -7.93 -24.06 29.68
C ALA A 337 -6.87 -25.17 29.69
N GLU A 338 -7.26 -26.44 29.54
CA GLU A 338 -6.35 -27.58 29.64
C GLU A 338 -6.13 -28.25 28.28
N LEU A 339 -4.97 -28.01 27.67
CA LEU A 339 -4.58 -28.63 26.38
C LEU A 339 -4.69 -30.17 26.41
N ARG A 340 -4.40 -30.80 27.55
CA ARG A 340 -4.45 -32.26 27.71
C ARG A 340 -5.84 -32.82 27.53
N ASP A 341 -6.88 -32.07 27.88
CA ASP A 341 -8.26 -32.51 27.70
C ASP A 341 -8.62 -32.58 26.21
N PHE A 342 -8.13 -31.65 25.39
CA PHE A 342 -8.31 -31.69 23.93
C PHE A 342 -7.54 -32.86 23.29
N GLN A 343 -6.30 -33.11 23.73
CA GLN A 343 -5.52 -34.26 23.27
C GLN A 343 -6.22 -35.59 23.61
N ARG A 344 -6.72 -35.70 24.84
CA ARG A 344 -7.47 -36.87 25.32
C ARG A 344 -8.78 -37.05 24.55
N LEU A 345 -9.53 -35.98 24.35
CA LEU A 345 -10.78 -35.97 23.57
C LEU A 345 -10.54 -36.53 22.17
N LEU A 346 -9.56 -36.00 21.42
CA LEU A 346 -9.28 -36.47 20.05
C LEU A 346 -8.79 -37.92 20.01
N GLN A 347 -8.11 -38.40 21.06
CA GLN A 347 -7.71 -39.80 21.19
C GLN A 347 -8.88 -40.73 21.49
N GLU A 348 -9.78 -40.35 22.41
CA GLU A 348 -10.93 -41.16 22.86
C GLU A 348 -12.08 -41.16 21.86
N CYS A 349 -12.27 -40.07 21.09
CA CYS A 349 -13.21 -40.02 19.97
C CYS A 349 -12.88 -41.00 18.85
N GLY A 350 -11.82 -41.80 18.99
CA GLY A 350 -11.77 -43.12 18.38
C GLY A 350 -11.79 -43.07 16.86
N MET A 351 -10.67 -42.63 16.28
CA MET A 351 -10.23 -43.03 14.93
C MET A 351 -10.01 -44.58 14.84
N GLN A 352 -10.75 -45.39 15.59
CA GLN A 352 -10.59 -46.84 15.75
C GLN A 352 -11.53 -47.64 14.82
N ASP A 353 -12.61 -47.05 14.30
CA ASP A 353 -13.55 -47.72 13.37
C ASP A 353 -13.53 -47.13 11.93
N GLY A 354 -12.52 -46.32 11.60
CA GLY A 354 -12.41 -45.69 10.28
C GLY A 354 -13.37 -44.53 10.03
N SER A 355 -14.24 -44.18 10.99
CA SER A 355 -15.09 -43.00 10.94
C SER A 355 -14.24 -41.72 11.11
N GLN A 356 -14.13 -40.95 10.04
CA GLN A 356 -13.40 -39.68 10.00
C GLN A 356 -14.36 -38.52 10.26
N PHE A 357 -13.90 -37.50 10.98
CA PHE A 357 -14.69 -36.28 11.13
C PHE A 357 -14.74 -35.54 9.80
N ARG A 358 -15.95 -35.23 9.32
CA ARG A 358 -16.17 -34.35 8.17
C ARG A 358 -15.85 -32.90 8.53
N GLY A 359 -16.18 -32.51 9.76
CA GLY A 359 -15.92 -31.17 10.24
C GLY A 359 -16.00 -31.07 11.76
N ILE A 360 -15.37 -30.01 12.26
CA ILE A 360 -15.41 -29.61 13.66
C ILE A 360 -16.10 -28.25 13.72
N ILE A 361 -17.17 -28.12 14.50
CA ILE A 361 -17.92 -26.88 14.67
C ILE A 361 -17.69 -26.35 16.08
N HIS A 362 -17.17 -25.13 16.18
CA HIS A 362 -16.84 -24.50 17.44
C HIS A 362 -17.80 -23.36 17.76
N LEU A 363 -18.78 -23.63 18.63
CA LEU A 363 -19.88 -22.71 18.98
C LEU A 363 -19.65 -21.97 20.31
N TRP A 364 -18.56 -22.23 21.05
CA TRP A 364 -18.33 -21.54 22.34
C TRP A 364 -18.15 -20.03 22.20
N GLY A 365 -17.87 -19.52 20.99
CA GLY A 365 -17.91 -18.08 20.70
C GLY A 365 -19.28 -17.45 20.96
N LEU A 366 -20.37 -18.22 20.86
CA LEU A 366 -21.74 -17.74 21.12
C LEU A 366 -22.05 -17.51 22.60
N ASP A 367 -21.22 -18.06 23.49
CA ASP A 367 -21.30 -17.86 24.95
C ASP A 367 -20.28 -16.84 25.46
N GLU A 368 -19.43 -16.32 24.57
CA GLU A 368 -18.40 -15.37 24.94
C GLU A 368 -19.05 -14.11 25.53
N THR A 369 -18.38 -13.52 26.51
CA THR A 369 -18.79 -12.27 27.16
C THR A 369 -17.58 -11.34 27.24
N GLN A 370 -17.79 -10.08 27.62
CA GLN A 370 -16.71 -9.07 27.65
C GLN A 370 -15.46 -9.49 28.44
N SER A 371 -15.62 -10.25 29.53
CA SER A 371 -14.53 -10.70 30.39
C SER A 371 -14.03 -12.11 30.08
N SER A 372 -14.56 -12.74 29.03
CA SER A 372 -14.30 -14.12 28.71
C SER A 372 -13.47 -14.22 27.44
N THR A 373 -12.50 -15.13 27.48
CA THR A 373 -11.60 -15.45 26.36
C THR A 373 -11.62 -16.95 26.08
N VAL A 374 -12.70 -17.61 26.50
CA VAL A 374 -12.79 -19.07 26.54
C VAL A 374 -12.72 -19.64 25.13
N SER A 375 -13.44 -19.05 24.16
CA SER A 375 -13.44 -19.55 22.78
C SER A 375 -12.09 -19.40 22.10
N LEU A 376 -11.32 -18.37 22.48
CA LEU A 376 -10.01 -18.09 21.92
C LEU A 376 -8.97 -19.06 22.44
N GLN A 377 -8.97 -19.28 23.77
CA GLN A 377 -8.08 -20.25 24.42
C GLN A 377 -8.39 -21.68 23.97
N SER A 378 -9.68 -22.06 23.93
CA SER A 378 -10.08 -23.39 23.48
C SER A 378 -9.74 -23.64 22.02
N SER A 379 -9.89 -22.63 21.15
CA SER A 379 -9.50 -22.74 19.74
C SER A 379 -7.99 -22.95 19.60
N LEU A 380 -7.16 -22.22 20.36
CA LEU A 380 -5.71 -22.44 20.38
C LEU A 380 -5.37 -23.88 20.80
N HIS A 381 -5.93 -24.36 21.92
CA HIS A 381 -5.67 -25.72 22.40
C HIS A 381 -6.19 -26.80 21.45
N LEU A 382 -7.35 -26.59 20.82
CA LEU A 382 -7.88 -27.49 19.79
C LEU A 382 -6.91 -27.61 18.62
N ILE A 383 -6.42 -26.50 18.08
CA ILE A 383 -5.45 -26.50 16.97
C ILE A 383 -4.16 -27.22 17.37
N GLN A 384 -3.64 -26.94 18.56
CA GLN A 384 -2.45 -27.60 19.09
C GLN A 384 -2.62 -29.11 19.24
N ALA A 385 -3.79 -29.56 19.70
CA ALA A 385 -4.12 -30.99 19.81
C ALA A 385 -4.31 -31.64 18.42
N MET A 386 -4.96 -30.94 17.49
CA MET A 386 -5.16 -31.42 16.12
C MET A 386 -3.85 -31.58 15.36
N ALA A 387 -2.91 -30.64 15.51
CA ALA A 387 -1.60 -30.69 14.86
C ALA A 387 -0.73 -31.87 15.34
N GLN A 388 -1.00 -32.41 16.53
CA GLN A 388 -0.32 -33.59 17.07
C GLN A 388 -1.03 -34.91 16.72
N THR A 389 -2.24 -34.82 16.17
CA THR A 389 -3.04 -35.97 15.77
C THR A 389 -2.72 -36.33 14.31
N ARG A 390 -2.67 -37.63 14.00
CA ARG A 390 -2.47 -38.08 12.61
C ARG A 390 -3.82 -38.20 11.91
N TRP A 391 -4.01 -37.41 10.87
CA TRP A 391 -5.22 -37.39 10.05
C TRP A 391 -4.95 -38.05 8.69
N SER A 392 -5.88 -38.86 8.22
CA SER A 392 -5.91 -39.32 6.81
C SER A 392 -6.40 -38.20 5.90
N GLU A 393 -7.47 -37.53 6.31
CA GLU A 393 -7.98 -36.28 5.77
C GLU A 393 -8.29 -35.35 6.95
N TYR A 394 -7.90 -34.09 6.84
CA TYR A 394 -8.14 -33.12 7.90
C TYR A 394 -9.60 -32.64 7.88
N PRO A 395 -10.29 -32.61 9.03
CA PRO A 395 -11.65 -32.09 9.09
C PRO A 395 -11.64 -30.58 8.86
N ARG A 396 -12.70 -30.07 8.22
CA ARG A 396 -12.92 -28.62 8.12
C ARG A 396 -13.23 -28.03 9.49
N LEU A 397 -12.55 -26.96 9.88
CA LEU A 397 -12.83 -26.24 11.13
C LEU A 397 -13.79 -25.07 10.87
N TRP A 398 -14.87 -25.00 11.65
CA TRP A 398 -15.87 -23.94 11.59
C TRP A 398 -15.88 -23.15 12.89
N LEU A 399 -15.49 -21.88 12.84
CA LEU A 399 -15.51 -20.95 13.96
C LEU A 399 -16.76 -20.08 13.84
N ILE A 400 -17.66 -20.17 14.83
CA ILE A 400 -18.97 -19.53 14.76
C ILE A 400 -19.04 -18.37 15.73
N THR A 401 -19.46 -17.22 15.23
CA THR A 401 -19.78 -16.01 16.00
C THR A 401 -21.18 -15.53 15.66
N GLN A 402 -21.68 -14.54 16.40
CA GLN A 402 -22.97 -13.90 16.16
C GLN A 402 -22.82 -12.39 16.34
N GLY A 403 -23.08 -11.62 15.26
CA GLY A 403 -23.01 -10.16 15.28
C GLY A 403 -21.61 -9.58 15.55
N ALA A 404 -20.53 -10.32 15.32
CA ALA A 404 -19.15 -9.87 15.53
C ALA A 404 -18.61 -9.00 14.38
N GLN A 405 -19.24 -9.06 13.20
CA GLN A 405 -18.82 -8.37 11.99
C GLN A 405 -19.83 -7.28 11.57
N ALA A 406 -19.31 -6.10 11.21
CA ALA A 406 -20.09 -5.07 10.56
C ALA A 406 -20.17 -5.37 9.05
N ILE A 407 -21.39 -5.63 8.56
CA ILE A 407 -21.62 -5.91 7.13
C ILE A 407 -21.95 -4.66 6.30
N GLY A 408 -22.04 -3.50 6.95
CA GLY A 408 -22.37 -2.23 6.33
C GLY A 408 -22.66 -1.13 7.37
N PRO A 409 -22.90 0.11 6.92
CA PRO A 409 -23.02 1.29 7.78
C PRO A 409 -24.25 1.28 8.71
N SER A 410 -25.24 0.43 8.45
CA SER A 410 -26.45 0.30 9.27
C SER A 410 -26.47 -0.98 10.11
N SER A 411 -25.30 -1.54 10.42
CA SER A 411 -25.20 -2.73 11.26
C SER A 411 -25.73 -2.47 12.69
N PRO A 412 -26.40 -3.44 13.32
CA PRO A 412 -26.76 -3.34 14.74
C PRO A 412 -25.49 -3.26 15.61
N PRO A 413 -25.61 -2.89 16.91
CA PRO A 413 -24.48 -2.89 17.82
C PRO A 413 -23.70 -4.22 17.78
N LEU A 414 -22.39 -4.12 17.56
CA LEU A 414 -21.53 -5.28 17.36
C LEU A 414 -21.24 -6.00 18.68
N GLN A 415 -21.17 -7.33 18.62
CA GLN A 415 -20.67 -8.18 19.70
C GLN A 415 -19.15 -8.30 19.62
N VAL A 416 -18.46 -7.17 19.81
CA VAL A 416 -17.00 -7.03 19.57
C VAL A 416 -16.12 -7.97 20.39
N HIS A 417 -16.63 -8.52 21.49
CA HIS A 417 -15.91 -9.49 22.32
C HIS A 417 -15.70 -10.85 21.61
N GLN A 418 -16.47 -11.16 20.57
CA GLN A 418 -16.28 -12.36 19.73
C GLN A 418 -15.30 -12.14 18.56
N SER A 419 -15.04 -10.88 18.19
CA SER A 419 -14.18 -10.52 17.04
C SER A 419 -12.73 -11.04 17.13
N PRO A 420 -12.08 -11.21 18.31
CA PRO A 420 -10.74 -11.80 18.39
C PRO A 420 -10.65 -13.20 17.76
N LEU A 421 -11.74 -13.98 17.80
CA LEU A 421 -11.79 -15.31 17.18
C LEU A 421 -11.60 -15.25 15.66
N TRP A 422 -12.03 -14.16 15.01
CA TRP A 422 -11.81 -13.94 13.59
C TRP A 422 -10.34 -13.68 13.27
N GLY A 423 -9.67 -12.89 14.11
CA GLY A 423 -8.21 -12.67 14.00
C GLY A 423 -7.43 -13.97 14.14
N LEU A 424 -7.75 -14.79 15.14
CA LEU A 424 -7.16 -16.11 15.31
C LEU A 424 -7.46 -17.03 14.11
N GLY A 425 -8.71 -17.04 13.64
CA GLY A 425 -9.10 -17.81 12.46
C GLY A 425 -8.28 -17.46 11.23
N GLN A 426 -7.97 -16.18 11.01
CA GLN A 426 -7.12 -15.75 9.89
C GLN A 426 -5.70 -16.34 9.99
N VAL A 427 -5.12 -16.38 11.20
CA VAL A 427 -3.82 -17.03 11.45
C VAL A 427 -3.91 -18.53 11.22
N ILE A 428 -4.98 -19.19 11.68
CA ILE A 428 -5.21 -20.62 11.43
C ILE A 428 -5.26 -20.91 9.93
N SER A 429 -5.95 -20.09 9.13
CA SER A 429 -6.00 -20.27 7.68
C SER A 429 -4.63 -20.11 6.98
N LEU A 430 -3.68 -19.40 7.59
CA LEU A 430 -2.33 -19.20 7.06
C LEU A 430 -1.35 -20.29 7.54
N GLU A 431 -1.39 -20.66 8.82
CA GLU A 431 -0.46 -21.64 9.42
C GLU A 431 -0.93 -23.09 9.23
N HIS A 432 -2.24 -23.32 9.14
CA HIS A 432 -2.88 -24.64 9.01
C HIS A 432 -3.93 -24.65 7.87
N PRO A 433 -3.53 -24.39 6.62
CA PRO A 433 -4.44 -24.36 5.48
C PRO A 433 -5.21 -25.68 5.26
N GLU A 434 -4.64 -26.81 5.69
CA GLU A 434 -5.26 -28.14 5.66
C GLU A 434 -6.57 -28.23 6.44
N LEU A 435 -6.78 -27.36 7.43
CA LEU A 435 -8.01 -27.32 8.24
C LEU A 435 -9.16 -26.58 7.56
N HIS A 436 -8.90 -25.91 6.43
CA HIS A 436 -9.88 -25.10 5.71
C HIS A 436 -10.75 -24.25 6.65
N CYS A 437 -10.10 -23.53 7.59
CA CYS A 437 -10.79 -22.82 8.66
C CYS A 437 -11.79 -21.79 8.09
N VAL A 438 -13.08 -22.02 8.33
CA VAL A 438 -14.20 -21.16 7.92
C VAL A 438 -14.71 -20.41 9.15
N ARG A 439 -14.88 -19.09 9.01
CA ARG A 439 -15.53 -18.24 10.01
C ARG A 439 -16.90 -17.85 9.53
N VAL A 440 -17.91 -18.06 10.36
CA VAL A 440 -19.31 -17.71 10.07
C VAL A 440 -19.85 -16.80 11.17
N ASP A 441 -20.32 -15.61 10.79
CA ASP A 441 -20.96 -14.67 11.70
C ASP A 441 -22.48 -14.65 11.48
N LEU A 442 -23.21 -15.21 12.43
CA LEU A 442 -24.67 -15.33 12.37
C LEU A 442 -25.38 -14.01 12.67
N ASP A 443 -26.66 -13.93 12.27
CA ASP A 443 -27.49 -12.74 12.42
C ASP A 443 -27.99 -12.59 13.86
N PRO A 444 -27.52 -11.58 14.63
CA PRO A 444 -28.00 -11.37 15.99
C PRO A 444 -29.48 -10.96 16.09
N SER A 445 -30.11 -10.59 14.98
CA SER A 445 -31.51 -10.14 14.92
C SER A 445 -32.48 -11.23 14.46
N ALA A 446 -31.98 -12.34 13.92
CA ALA A 446 -32.81 -13.46 13.50
C ALA A 446 -33.32 -14.25 14.71
N ASP A 447 -34.46 -14.92 14.54
CA ASP A 447 -34.83 -15.94 15.51
C ASP A 447 -33.90 -17.15 15.41
N ARG A 448 -33.81 -17.88 16.53
CA ARG A 448 -32.87 -18.98 16.69
C ARG A 448 -33.06 -20.12 15.68
N ASP A 449 -34.29 -20.37 15.22
CA ASP A 449 -34.56 -21.48 14.29
C ASP A 449 -34.01 -21.18 12.90
N ASN A 450 -34.12 -19.91 12.50
CA ASN A 450 -33.55 -19.37 11.27
C ASN A 450 -32.02 -19.32 11.33
N GLU A 451 -31.42 -18.91 12.44
CA GLU A 451 -29.95 -18.94 12.58
C GLU A 451 -29.37 -20.35 12.46
N ILE A 452 -30.00 -21.33 13.13
CA ILE A 452 -29.61 -22.74 13.03
C ILE A 452 -29.80 -23.24 11.59
N GLN A 453 -30.86 -22.79 10.90
CA GLN A 453 -31.07 -23.13 9.49
C GLN A 453 -29.96 -22.57 8.60
N SER A 454 -29.60 -21.30 8.78
CA SER A 454 -28.50 -20.67 8.03
C SER A 454 -27.19 -21.42 8.23
N LEU A 455 -26.82 -21.78 9.47
CA LEU A 455 -25.59 -22.55 9.69
C LEU A 455 -25.67 -23.97 9.11
N PHE A 456 -26.81 -24.64 9.27
CA PHE A 456 -27.02 -25.98 8.73
C PHE A 456 -26.94 -26.01 7.19
N GLU A 457 -27.44 -24.96 6.52
CA GLU A 457 -27.27 -24.79 5.08
C GLU A 457 -25.80 -24.51 4.72
N GLU A 458 -25.15 -23.58 5.43
CA GLU A 458 -23.79 -23.13 5.16
C GLU A 458 -22.77 -24.28 5.15
N ILE A 459 -22.80 -25.15 6.17
CA ILE A 459 -21.85 -26.27 6.29
C ILE A 459 -21.97 -27.31 5.16
N ARG A 460 -23.01 -27.19 4.30
CA ARG A 460 -23.28 -28.07 3.15
C ARG A 460 -23.00 -27.39 1.81
N ILE A 461 -22.67 -26.10 1.79
CA ILE A 461 -22.33 -25.38 0.56
C ILE A 461 -20.92 -25.82 0.13
N PRO A 462 -20.73 -26.28 -1.13
CA PRO A 462 -19.45 -26.85 -1.58
C PRO A 462 -18.45 -25.78 -2.09
N ASP A 463 -18.59 -24.53 -1.69
CA ASP A 463 -17.65 -23.47 -2.10
C ASP A 463 -16.43 -23.38 -1.18
N GLU A 464 -15.50 -22.49 -1.55
CA GLU A 464 -14.22 -22.27 -0.85
C GLU A 464 -14.21 -20.97 -0.04
N GLU A 465 -15.39 -20.40 0.22
CA GLU A 465 -15.50 -19.18 1.00
C GLU A 465 -15.20 -19.48 2.47
N SER A 466 -14.37 -18.64 3.10
CA SER A 466 -13.87 -18.88 4.47
C SER A 466 -14.19 -17.74 5.45
N GLN A 467 -14.82 -16.66 4.98
CA GLN A 467 -15.20 -15.50 5.78
C GLN A 467 -16.62 -15.09 5.39
N ILE A 468 -17.59 -15.52 6.20
CA ILE A 468 -19.00 -15.55 5.86
C ILE A 468 -19.81 -14.85 6.94
N ALA A 469 -20.81 -14.08 6.53
CA ALA A 469 -21.77 -13.49 7.45
C ALA A 469 -23.19 -13.73 6.93
N TRP A 470 -24.11 -14.04 7.83
CA TRP A 470 -25.53 -14.16 7.54
C TRP A 470 -26.28 -12.99 8.16
N ARG A 471 -27.09 -12.29 7.37
CA ARG A 471 -27.94 -11.17 7.83
C ARG A 471 -29.26 -11.16 7.07
N GLU A 472 -30.37 -11.12 7.79
CA GLU A 472 -31.73 -11.10 7.25
C GLU A 472 -31.97 -12.24 6.23
N GLY A 473 -31.40 -13.42 6.49
CA GLY A 473 -31.46 -14.58 5.60
C GLY A 473 -30.61 -14.48 4.33
N VAL A 474 -29.77 -13.44 4.20
CA VAL A 474 -28.83 -13.26 3.08
C VAL A 474 -27.43 -13.66 3.51
N ARG A 475 -26.76 -14.45 2.65
CA ARG A 475 -25.35 -14.82 2.80
C ARG A 475 -24.44 -13.75 2.21
N TYR A 476 -23.48 -13.29 3.00
CA TYR A 476 -22.44 -12.35 2.60
C TYR A 476 -21.07 -12.99 2.72
N VAL A 477 -20.16 -12.58 1.83
CA VAL A 477 -18.75 -13.01 1.88
C VAL A 477 -17.82 -11.81 1.92
N ALA A 478 -16.76 -11.91 2.69
CA ALA A 478 -15.76 -10.86 2.83
C ALA A 478 -14.89 -10.76 1.56
N ARG A 479 -14.59 -9.53 1.15
CA ARG A 479 -13.63 -9.23 0.09
C ARG A 479 -12.71 -8.12 0.55
N PHE A 480 -11.41 -8.36 0.45
CA PHE A 480 -10.39 -7.34 0.67
C PHE A 480 -10.25 -6.51 -0.60
N VAL A 481 -10.58 -5.23 -0.53
CA VAL A 481 -10.57 -4.32 -1.69
C VAL A 481 -9.85 -3.03 -1.33
N GLN A 482 -9.34 -2.34 -2.34
CA GLN A 482 -8.81 -0.99 -2.18
C GLN A 482 -9.96 -0.03 -1.81
N SER A 483 -9.75 0.79 -0.78
CA SER A 483 -10.76 1.74 -0.34
C SER A 483 -10.77 2.97 -1.24
N SER A 484 -11.96 3.35 -1.72
CA SER A 484 -12.16 4.60 -2.46
C SER A 484 -12.60 5.76 -1.56
N GLU A 485 -13.24 5.46 -0.43
CA GLU A 485 -13.79 6.45 0.51
C GLU A 485 -12.72 7.06 1.42
N LEU A 486 -11.75 6.25 1.88
CA LEU A 486 -10.64 6.72 2.72
C LEU A 486 -9.63 7.61 1.96
N ASN A 487 -9.79 7.74 0.63
CA ASN A 487 -8.98 8.64 -0.20
C ASN A 487 -9.47 10.10 -0.18
N VAL A 488 -10.60 10.39 0.46
CA VAL A 488 -11.07 11.77 0.62
C VAL A 488 -10.26 12.44 1.73
N LYS A 489 -9.39 13.40 1.35
CA LYS A 489 -8.61 14.25 2.27
C LYS A 489 -9.53 15.07 3.18
N SER A 490 -10.05 14.45 4.24
CA SER A 490 -10.67 15.15 5.35
C SER A 490 -9.56 15.63 6.28
N SER A 491 -9.17 16.90 6.16
CA SER A 491 -8.27 17.49 7.15
C SER A 491 -9.02 17.64 8.47
N THR A 492 -8.77 16.73 9.42
CA THR A 492 -9.28 16.89 10.77
C THR A 492 -8.52 18.05 11.42
N ARG A 493 -9.18 19.19 11.58
CA ARG A 493 -8.55 20.38 12.16
C ARG A 493 -8.32 20.17 13.65
N LEU A 494 -7.06 20.05 14.05
CA LEU A 494 -6.67 20.02 15.45
C LEU A 494 -6.98 21.37 16.11
N ARG A 495 -7.56 21.28 17.30
CA ARG A 495 -7.89 22.41 18.17
C ARG A 495 -6.72 22.71 19.11
N PRO A 496 -6.20 23.95 19.12
CA PRO A 496 -5.09 24.33 19.98
C PRO A 496 -5.48 24.48 21.46
N ASP A 497 -6.76 24.58 21.78
CA ASP A 497 -7.32 24.72 23.14
C ASP A 497 -7.81 23.39 23.73
N SER A 498 -7.44 22.27 23.10
CA SER A 498 -7.87 20.92 23.48
C SER A 498 -6.66 20.00 23.67
N SER A 499 -6.85 18.94 24.42
CA SER A 499 -5.83 17.93 24.68
C SER A 499 -6.07 16.62 23.91
N TYR A 500 -4.97 15.90 23.61
CA TYR A 500 -4.99 14.63 22.88
C TYR A 500 -4.18 13.59 23.65
N LEU A 501 -4.80 12.44 23.94
CA LEU A 501 -4.19 11.33 24.65
C LEU A 501 -3.61 10.33 23.66
N ILE A 502 -2.37 9.89 23.90
CA ILE A 502 -1.71 8.84 23.14
C ILE A 502 -1.33 7.71 24.12
N THR A 503 -2.00 6.55 24.02
CA THR A 503 -1.59 5.35 24.75
C THR A 503 -0.41 4.70 24.04
N GLY A 504 0.53 4.12 24.79
CA GLY A 504 1.85 3.78 24.22
C GLY A 504 2.63 5.03 23.78
N GLY A 505 2.27 6.21 24.31
CA GLY A 505 2.74 7.52 23.81
C GLY A 505 4.24 7.77 23.95
N THR A 506 4.93 6.99 24.77
CA THR A 506 6.38 7.07 24.95
C THR A 506 7.15 6.02 24.15
N GLY A 507 6.45 5.17 23.38
CA GLY A 507 7.06 4.23 22.43
C GLY A 507 7.32 4.90 21.08
N ALA A 508 8.05 4.22 20.19
CA ALA A 508 8.48 4.77 18.90
C ALA A 508 7.31 5.34 18.07
N LEU A 509 6.25 4.56 17.84
CA LEU A 509 5.07 5.01 17.08
C LEU A 509 4.33 6.15 17.80
N GLY A 510 4.15 6.03 19.12
CA GLY A 510 3.49 7.05 19.93
C GLY A 510 4.19 8.41 19.86
N LEU A 511 5.52 8.43 19.94
CA LEU A 511 6.34 9.65 19.82
C LEU A 511 6.31 10.25 18.41
N MET A 512 6.29 9.42 17.37
CA MET A 512 6.14 9.89 15.99
C MET A 512 4.77 10.54 15.77
N VAL A 513 3.69 9.91 16.25
CA VAL A 513 2.34 10.48 16.18
C VAL A 513 2.27 11.77 16.99
N ALA A 514 2.80 11.78 18.21
CA ALA A 514 2.85 12.97 19.06
C ALA A 514 3.53 14.15 18.35
N SER A 515 4.72 13.91 17.80
CA SER A 515 5.49 14.91 17.06
C SER A 515 4.73 15.43 15.85
N GLN A 516 4.00 14.57 15.15
CA GLN A 516 3.19 14.97 14.00
C GLN A 516 1.96 15.79 14.41
N LEU A 517 1.30 15.45 15.52
CA LEU A 517 0.19 16.24 16.06
C LEU A 517 0.65 17.65 16.46
N VAL A 518 1.84 17.79 17.08
CA VAL A 518 2.41 19.12 17.39
C VAL A 518 2.65 19.92 16.12
N LYS A 519 3.26 19.30 15.08
CA LYS A 519 3.46 19.95 13.77
C LYS A 519 2.15 20.40 13.12
N GLN A 520 1.06 19.68 13.37
CA GLN A 520 -0.27 20.01 12.88
C GLN A 520 -1.05 21.00 13.79
N GLY A 521 -0.44 21.47 14.88
CA GLY A 521 -0.98 22.54 15.74
C GLY A 521 -1.61 22.08 17.06
N ALA A 522 -1.48 20.81 17.45
CA ALA A 522 -1.84 20.40 18.80
C ALA A 522 -0.91 21.05 19.83
N LYS A 523 -1.49 21.71 20.84
CA LYS A 523 -0.72 22.37 21.90
C LYS A 523 -0.68 21.61 23.22
N HIS A 524 -1.59 20.65 23.44
CA HIS A 524 -1.66 19.89 24.68
C HIS A 524 -1.68 18.40 24.36
N LEU A 525 -0.63 17.68 24.76
CA LEU A 525 -0.48 16.25 24.53
C LEU A 525 -0.36 15.49 25.86
N ILE A 526 -1.04 14.35 25.96
CA ILE A 526 -0.87 13.40 27.05
C ILE A 526 -0.24 12.13 26.50
N LEU A 527 0.95 11.79 26.97
CA LEU A 527 1.64 10.55 26.63
C LEU A 527 1.49 9.57 27.78
N MET A 528 0.72 8.50 27.57
CA MET A 528 0.46 7.49 28.58
C MET A 528 1.14 6.17 28.20
N SER A 529 1.90 5.60 29.12
CA SER A 529 2.52 4.28 28.95
C SER A 529 2.85 3.67 30.32
N ARG A 530 3.10 2.36 30.39
CA ARG A 530 3.50 1.71 31.66
C ARG A 530 4.78 2.31 32.23
N GLY A 531 5.80 2.49 31.38
CA GLY A 531 7.12 2.98 31.79
C GLY A 531 7.20 4.49 32.03
N GLY A 532 6.24 5.27 31.54
CA GLY A 532 6.29 6.73 31.60
C GLY A 532 7.53 7.32 30.90
N ALA A 533 8.04 8.44 31.43
CA ALA A 533 9.22 9.11 30.91
C ALA A 533 10.50 8.31 31.24
N SER A 534 11.40 8.18 30.27
CA SER A 534 12.70 7.51 30.40
C SER A 534 13.81 8.34 29.77
N ALA A 535 15.07 7.97 30.02
CA ALA A 535 16.22 8.65 29.40
C ALA A 535 16.17 8.57 27.85
N GLU A 536 15.65 7.47 27.30
CA GLU A 536 15.56 7.24 25.86
C GLU A 536 14.54 8.16 25.16
N ASN A 537 13.43 8.49 25.83
CA ASN A 537 12.38 9.34 25.24
C ASN A 537 12.45 10.81 25.65
N ALA A 538 13.33 11.17 26.59
CA ALA A 538 13.48 12.52 27.13
C ALA A 538 13.76 13.56 26.03
N GLY A 539 14.61 13.23 25.05
CA GLY A 539 14.96 14.13 23.95
C GLY A 539 13.75 14.49 23.07
N ALA A 540 12.96 13.49 22.67
CA ALA A 540 11.75 13.71 21.87
C ALA A 540 10.70 14.54 22.62
N ILE A 541 10.52 14.26 23.92
CA ILE A 541 9.59 15.01 24.77
C ILE A 541 10.06 16.47 24.95
N ALA A 542 11.36 16.70 25.16
CA ALA A 542 11.94 18.03 25.26
C ALA A 542 11.74 18.83 23.96
N GLN A 543 11.99 18.21 22.80
CA GLN A 543 11.79 18.84 21.49
C GLN A 543 10.33 19.28 21.25
N MET A 544 9.35 18.47 21.68
CA MET A 544 7.93 18.86 21.61
C MET A 544 7.62 20.05 22.53
N ARG A 545 8.23 20.10 23.71
CA ARG A 545 8.07 21.25 24.63
C ARG A 545 8.72 22.52 24.10
N GLU A 546 9.89 22.41 23.49
CA GLU A 546 10.59 23.54 22.84
C GLU A 546 9.81 24.13 21.67
N THR A 547 9.04 23.30 20.96
CA THR A 547 8.13 23.76 19.90
C THR A 547 6.82 24.37 20.43
N GLY A 548 6.68 24.47 21.76
CA GLY A 548 5.59 25.18 22.43
C GLY A 548 4.39 24.31 22.81
N ALA A 549 4.51 22.98 22.72
CA ALA A 549 3.49 22.07 23.21
C ALA A 549 3.65 21.79 24.71
N ASP A 550 2.53 21.80 25.43
CA ASP A 550 2.43 21.29 26.79
C ASP A 550 2.27 19.77 26.75
N VAL A 551 3.20 19.05 27.38
CA VAL A 551 3.28 17.58 27.32
C VAL A 551 3.23 16.99 28.72
N LEU A 552 2.11 16.35 29.06
CA LEU A 552 1.91 15.57 30.27
C LEU A 552 2.27 14.11 30.02
N VAL A 553 3.16 13.55 30.82
CA VAL A 553 3.52 12.12 30.75
C VAL A 553 2.93 11.39 31.94
N LEU A 554 2.19 10.32 31.68
CA LEU A 554 1.54 9.49 32.70
C LEU A 554 2.07 8.07 32.64
N SER A 555 2.48 7.55 33.80
CA SER A 555 2.75 6.13 34.00
C SER A 555 1.44 5.44 34.40
N ALA A 556 0.91 4.60 33.51
CA ALA A 556 -0.33 3.85 33.69
C ALA A 556 -0.38 2.65 32.73
N ASP A 557 -0.95 1.53 33.17
CA ASP A 557 -1.27 0.41 32.29
C ASP A 557 -2.65 0.57 31.66
N ALA A 558 -2.72 0.60 30.32
CA ALA A 558 -3.99 0.73 29.61
C ALA A 558 -4.89 -0.49 29.83
N SER A 559 -4.33 -1.68 30.05
CA SER A 559 -5.12 -2.88 30.33
C SER A 559 -5.62 -2.96 31.79
N ASN A 560 -5.41 -1.90 32.60
CA ASN A 560 -5.91 -1.84 33.96
C ASN A 560 -6.91 -0.69 34.12
N GLU A 561 -8.19 -1.03 34.32
CA GLU A 561 -9.29 -0.06 34.47
C GLU A 561 -9.02 1.00 35.55
N LYS A 562 -8.39 0.62 36.67
CA LYS A 562 -8.10 1.54 37.77
C LYS A 562 -7.00 2.53 37.38
N ASP A 563 -5.97 2.07 36.68
CA ASP A 563 -4.89 2.93 36.19
C ASP A 563 -5.44 3.94 35.16
N VAL A 564 -6.27 3.48 34.23
CA VAL A 564 -6.94 4.34 33.24
C VAL A 564 -7.84 5.36 33.95
N THR A 565 -8.66 4.94 34.90
CA THR A 565 -9.52 5.85 35.69
C THR A 565 -8.69 6.95 36.37
N GLN A 566 -7.60 6.57 37.06
CA GLN A 566 -6.70 7.54 37.71
C GLN A 566 -6.00 8.46 36.71
N ALA A 567 -5.64 7.95 35.52
CA ALA A 567 -5.07 8.77 34.46
C ALA A 567 -6.06 9.83 33.98
N PHE A 568 -7.32 9.46 33.74
CA PHE A 568 -8.37 10.41 33.32
C PHE A 568 -8.71 11.45 34.39
N GLU A 569 -8.69 11.08 35.67
CA GLU A 569 -8.81 12.04 36.78
C GLU A 569 -7.68 13.07 36.76
N LYS A 570 -6.43 12.63 36.56
CA LYS A 570 -5.27 13.52 36.44
C LYS A 570 -5.35 14.41 35.20
N ILE A 571 -5.77 13.87 34.06
CA ILE A 571 -5.96 14.63 32.80
C ILE A 571 -6.97 15.75 33.01
N LYS A 572 -8.10 15.44 33.66
CA LYS A 572 -9.18 16.41 33.92
C LYS A 572 -8.75 17.62 34.74
N VAL A 573 -7.77 17.46 35.62
CA VAL A 573 -7.24 18.55 36.48
C VAL A 573 -6.06 19.26 35.83
N SER A 574 -5.27 18.58 35.01
CA SER A 574 -3.96 19.06 34.55
C SER A 574 -3.98 19.62 33.12
N MET A 575 -5.00 19.29 32.31
CA MET A 575 -5.04 19.62 30.88
C MET A 575 -6.39 20.22 30.46
N PRO A 576 -6.46 20.92 29.31
CA PRO A 576 -7.72 21.30 28.68
C PRO A 576 -8.56 20.08 28.28
N GLN A 577 -9.78 20.34 27.80
CA GLN A 577 -10.73 19.29 27.42
C GLN A 577 -10.11 18.29 26.43
N LEU A 578 -10.20 17.00 26.79
CA LEU A 578 -9.78 15.90 25.92
C LEU A 578 -10.69 15.81 24.69
N ARG A 579 -10.11 15.85 23.49
CA ARG A 579 -10.86 15.81 22.22
C ARG A 579 -10.43 14.70 21.26
N GLY A 580 -9.36 13.97 21.57
CA GLY A 580 -8.93 12.83 20.78
C GLY A 580 -8.12 11.84 21.61
N ILE A 581 -8.28 10.57 21.28
CA ILE A 581 -7.50 9.46 21.84
C ILE A 581 -6.90 8.72 20.66
N ILE A 582 -5.58 8.52 20.71
CA ILE A 582 -4.85 7.67 19.80
C ILE A 582 -4.37 6.47 20.61
N HIS A 583 -4.84 5.28 20.26
CA HIS A 583 -4.45 4.07 20.94
C HIS A 583 -3.28 3.39 20.21
N ALA A 584 -2.05 3.67 20.64
CA ALA A 584 -0.83 3.08 20.10
C ALA A 584 -0.16 2.11 21.10
N ALA A 585 -0.86 1.74 22.18
CA ALA A 585 -0.39 0.73 23.10
C ALA A 585 -0.38 -0.65 22.43
N GLY A 586 0.72 -1.37 22.62
CA GLY A 586 0.88 -2.70 22.08
C GLY A 586 2.24 -3.27 22.45
N VAL A 587 2.29 -4.59 22.54
CA VAL A 587 3.53 -5.37 22.67
C VAL A 587 3.50 -6.42 21.58
N LEU A 588 4.66 -6.75 21.03
CA LEU A 588 4.82 -7.86 20.11
C LEU A 588 5.53 -9.00 20.86
N ASP A 589 5.07 -10.23 20.65
CA ASP A 589 5.62 -11.44 21.25
C ASP A 589 5.29 -12.62 20.31
N ASP A 590 5.77 -12.49 19.08
CA ASP A 590 5.37 -13.35 17.96
C ASP A 590 5.76 -14.81 18.19
N GLY A 591 4.95 -15.72 17.64
CA GLY A 591 5.21 -17.15 17.67
C GLY A 591 4.09 -17.92 16.97
N VAL A 592 4.47 -18.98 16.28
CA VAL A 592 3.53 -19.89 15.59
C VAL A 592 2.55 -20.54 16.57
N LEU A 593 1.34 -20.86 16.12
CA LEU A 593 0.25 -21.37 16.96
C LEU A 593 0.67 -22.61 17.77
N ILE A 594 1.47 -23.51 17.20
CA ILE A 594 1.94 -24.72 17.88
C ILE A 594 2.91 -24.46 19.04
N GLN A 595 3.55 -23.29 19.07
CA GLN A 595 4.50 -22.86 20.12
C GLN A 595 3.93 -21.76 21.01
N GLN A 596 2.72 -21.29 20.73
CA GLN A 596 2.04 -20.31 21.57
C GLN A 596 1.57 -20.93 22.89
N ASN A 597 1.49 -20.09 23.91
CA ASN A 597 0.82 -20.42 25.16
C ASN A 597 -0.13 -19.30 25.55
N TRP A 598 -1.04 -19.60 26.46
CA TRP A 598 -2.09 -18.66 26.83
C TRP A 598 -1.57 -17.38 27.49
N GLU A 599 -0.50 -17.48 28.29
CA GLU A 599 0.11 -16.35 28.98
C GLU A 599 0.70 -15.32 28.00
N ARG A 600 1.40 -15.79 26.96
CA ARG A 600 1.93 -14.95 25.87
C ARG A 600 0.80 -14.30 25.07
N PHE A 601 -0.25 -15.07 24.78
CA PHE A 601 -1.44 -14.58 24.07
C PHE A 601 -2.10 -13.43 24.84
N GLN A 602 -2.39 -13.62 26.13
CA GLN A 602 -2.98 -12.59 26.99
C GLN A 602 -2.10 -11.35 27.10
N LYS A 603 -0.79 -11.52 27.27
CA LYS A 603 0.17 -10.42 27.38
C LYS A 603 0.16 -9.49 26.14
N VAL A 604 0.00 -10.03 24.94
CA VAL A 604 -0.05 -9.26 23.68
C VAL A 604 -1.43 -8.63 23.47
N MET A 605 -2.49 -9.37 23.83
CA MET A 605 -3.87 -8.95 23.62
C MET A 605 -4.30 -7.86 24.60
N ALA A 606 -3.95 -7.97 25.89
CA ALA A 606 -4.38 -7.09 26.97
C ALA A 606 -4.23 -5.59 26.65
N PRO A 607 -3.05 -5.05 26.25
CA PRO A 607 -2.92 -3.63 25.98
C PRO A 607 -3.75 -3.15 24.79
N LYS A 608 -4.14 -4.03 23.85
CA LYS A 608 -4.91 -3.69 22.64
C LYS A 608 -6.42 -3.83 22.81
N ALA A 609 -6.86 -4.93 23.43
CA ALA A 609 -8.28 -5.26 23.58
C ALA A 609 -8.83 -4.64 24.85
N GLU A 610 -8.33 -5.07 26.02
CA GLU A 610 -8.75 -4.51 27.33
C GLU A 610 -8.42 -3.02 27.39
N GLY A 611 -7.24 -2.63 26.90
CA GLY A 611 -6.84 -1.22 26.86
C GLY A 611 -7.59 -0.31 25.88
N ALA A 612 -8.36 -0.86 24.94
CA ALA A 612 -9.29 -0.09 24.12
C ALA A 612 -10.71 -0.10 24.71
N TRP A 613 -11.02 -1.10 25.55
CA TRP A 613 -12.29 -1.21 26.25
C TRP A 613 -12.39 -0.24 27.44
N HIS A 614 -11.30 -0.11 28.21
CA HIS A 614 -11.14 0.90 29.26
C HIS A 614 -11.02 2.30 28.68
#